data_AF-A0A1N5V7T0-F1
#
_entry.id   AF-A0A1N5V7T0-F1
#
_cell.length_a   1.000
_cell.length_b   1.000
_cell.length_c   1.000
_cell.angle_alpha   90.00
_cell.angle_beta   90.00
_cell.angle_gamma   90.00
#
_symmetry.space_group_name_H-M   'P 1'
#
loop_
_entity.id
_entity.type
_entity.pdbx_description
1 polymer ?
#
loop_
_entity_poly.entity_id
_entity_poly.type
_entity_poly.pdbx_seq_one_letter_code
_entity_poly.pdbx_strand_id
1 'polypeptide(L)'
;MRKAFVVVTTLLLIAFAVQFVFAAVGAFTKPAGDGAYALHSVNGTAVIPVLTLLTILFAALARAPGRLIGLTTLPLGLVVVQALTAMLANGSTDAASASTPVGLTIAGLHAVNGIIAVHVVVGILRAARTLADPAPAGATQVTVREGEPA
;
A
#
# COMPACT_ATOMS: atom_id res chain seq x y z
N MET A 1 -12.28 -1.27 -16.92
CA MET A 1 -11.16 -0.84 -16.03
C MET A 1 -11.01 -1.64 -14.73
N ARG A 2 -12.00 -2.43 -14.29
CA ARG A 2 -11.92 -3.23 -13.05
C ARG A 2 -10.73 -4.21 -13.01
N LYS A 3 -10.47 -4.94 -14.10
CA LYS A 3 -9.28 -5.82 -14.22
C LYS A 3 -7.96 -5.03 -14.07
N ALA A 4 -7.85 -3.87 -14.73
CA ALA A 4 -6.68 -2.99 -14.61
C ALA A 4 -6.49 -2.50 -13.17
N PHE A 5 -7.59 -2.15 -12.47
CA PHE A 5 -7.55 -1.78 -11.05
C PHE A 5 -7.02 -2.92 -10.17
N VAL A 6 -7.44 -4.18 -10.41
CA VAL A 6 -6.88 -5.34 -9.70
C VAL A 6 -5.39 -5.53 -9.98
N VAL A 7 -4.99 -5.44 -11.26
CA VAL A 7 -3.59 -5.61 -11.67
C VAL A 7 -2.70 -4.55 -11.03
N VAL A 8 -3.03 -3.26 -11.17
CA VAL A 8 -2.21 -2.18 -10.60
C VAL A 8 -2.13 -2.27 -9.07
N THR A 9 -3.23 -2.64 -8.39
CA THR A 9 -3.22 -2.78 -6.93
C THR A 9 -2.37 -3.98 -6.51
N THR A 10 -2.34 -5.04 -7.32
CA THR A 10 -1.45 -6.19 -7.09
C THR A 10 0.02 -5.78 -7.26
N LEU A 11 0.34 -5.00 -8.30
CA LEU A 11 1.69 -4.46 -8.50
C LEU A 11 2.09 -3.53 -7.34
N LEU A 12 1.17 -2.68 -6.86
CA LEU A 12 1.41 -1.84 -5.69
C LEU A 12 1.71 -2.67 -4.43
N LEU A 13 0.95 -3.75 -4.21
CA LEU A 13 1.21 -4.67 -3.09
C LEU A 13 2.59 -5.33 -3.21
N ILE A 14 2.96 -5.78 -4.41
CA ILE A 14 4.29 -6.35 -4.67
C ILE A 14 5.36 -5.29 -4.39
N ALA A 15 5.20 -4.06 -4.88
CA ALA A 15 6.14 -2.96 -4.66
C ALA A 15 6.36 -2.67 -3.16
N PHE A 16 5.30 -2.68 -2.35
CA PHE A 16 5.44 -2.59 -0.90
C PHE A 16 6.13 -3.82 -0.28
N ALA A 17 5.86 -5.03 -0.77
CA ALA A 17 6.52 -6.23 -0.27
C ALA A 17 8.04 -6.22 -0.56
N VAL A 18 8.45 -5.89 -1.80
CA VAL A 18 9.88 -5.77 -2.14
C VAL A 18 10.55 -4.56 -1.45
N GLN A 19 9.79 -3.55 -1.02
CA GLN A 19 10.34 -2.43 -0.24
C GLN A 19 11.06 -2.90 1.04
N PHE A 20 10.53 -3.92 1.72
CA PHE A 20 11.17 -4.50 2.91
C PHE A 20 12.44 -5.27 2.56
N VAL A 21 12.44 -5.97 1.43
CA VAL A 21 13.65 -6.65 0.92
C VAL A 21 14.73 -5.61 0.60
N PHE A 22 14.39 -4.53 -0.09
CA PHE A 22 15.34 -3.46 -0.38
C PHE A 22 15.85 -2.76 0.89
N ALA A 23 14.99 -2.58 1.91
CA ALA A 23 15.40 -2.07 3.21
C ALA A 23 16.43 -3.00 3.88
N ALA A 24 16.17 -4.32 3.87
CA ALA A 24 17.07 -5.31 4.42
C ALA A 24 18.41 -5.35 3.66
N VAL A 25 18.39 -5.32 2.33
CA VAL A 25 19.60 -5.25 1.51
C VAL A 25 20.44 -4.04 1.91
N GLY A 26 19.84 -2.85 2.04
CA GLY A 26 20.57 -1.66 2.48
C GLY A 26 21.12 -1.80 3.90
N ALA A 27 20.36 -2.35 4.83
CA ALA A 27 20.77 -2.53 6.23
C ALA A 27 21.91 -3.55 6.41
N PHE A 28 21.96 -4.58 5.56
CA PHE A 28 22.92 -5.68 5.70
C PHE A 28 24.15 -5.55 4.78
N THR A 29 24.16 -4.65 3.81
CA THR A 29 25.31 -4.41 2.91
C THR A 29 26.51 -3.86 3.69
N LYS A 30 27.69 -4.50 3.54
CA LYS A 30 28.96 -4.05 4.15
C LYS A 30 30.11 -4.06 3.13
N PRO A 31 30.99 -3.05 3.12
CA PRO A 31 30.88 -1.80 3.90
C PRO A 31 29.64 -1.00 3.46
N ALA A 32 29.00 -0.31 4.41
CA ALA A 32 27.88 0.56 4.10
C ALA A 32 28.43 1.78 3.34
N GLY A 33 27.88 2.06 2.17
CA GLY A 33 28.19 3.24 1.37
C GLY A 33 26.92 3.95 0.93
N ASP A 34 27.07 5.12 0.30
CA ASP A 34 25.96 6.02 -0.07
C ASP A 34 24.87 5.35 -0.92
N GLY A 35 25.23 4.31 -1.67
CA GLY A 35 24.30 3.54 -2.51
C GLY A 35 23.56 2.39 -1.82
N ALA A 36 23.84 2.08 -0.55
CA ALA A 36 23.30 0.88 0.11
C ALA A 36 21.76 0.83 0.09
N TYR A 37 21.11 1.99 0.24
CA TYR A 37 19.65 2.11 0.22
C TYR A 37 19.07 2.61 -1.11
N ALA A 38 19.86 2.65 -2.20
CA ALA A 38 19.41 3.25 -3.46
C ALA A 38 18.11 2.60 -3.99
N LEU A 39 18.03 1.26 -4.00
CA LEU A 39 16.83 0.54 -4.43
C LEU A 39 15.61 0.82 -3.54
N HIS A 40 15.82 0.86 -2.22
CA HIS A 40 14.77 1.19 -1.26
C HIS A 40 14.26 2.61 -1.47
N SER A 41 15.17 3.56 -1.69
CA SER A 41 14.84 4.97 -1.93
C SER A 41 14.07 5.16 -3.23
N VAL A 42 14.55 4.60 -4.35
CA VAL A 42 13.88 4.74 -5.66
C VAL A 42 12.49 4.11 -5.63
N ASN A 43 12.34 2.91 -5.06
CA ASN A 43 11.04 2.26 -4.99
C ASN A 43 10.06 3.02 -4.07
N GLY A 44 10.54 3.53 -2.93
CA GLY A 44 9.75 4.28 -1.97
C GLY A 44 9.35 5.69 -2.43
N THR A 45 10.21 6.39 -3.16
CA THR A 45 10.00 7.80 -3.56
C THR A 45 9.45 7.98 -4.96
N ALA A 46 9.58 6.99 -5.85
CA ALA A 46 9.08 7.07 -7.22
C ALA A 46 8.07 5.97 -7.54
N VAL A 47 8.46 4.69 -7.42
CA VAL A 47 7.64 3.56 -7.92
C VAL A 47 6.31 3.44 -7.15
N ILE A 48 6.36 3.40 -5.82
CA ILE A 48 5.17 3.29 -4.97
C ILE A 48 4.23 4.50 -5.16
N PRO A 49 4.69 5.77 -5.15
CA PRO A 49 3.85 6.91 -5.45
C PRO A 49 3.17 6.84 -6.82
N VAL A 50 3.91 6.51 -7.88
CA VAL A 50 3.34 6.37 -9.23
C VAL A 50 2.29 5.27 -9.28
N LEU A 51 2.58 4.09 -8.72
CA LEU A 51 1.60 3.00 -8.65
C LEU A 51 0.38 3.36 -7.81
N THR A 52 0.54 4.16 -6.76
CA THR A 52 -0.57 4.66 -5.94
C THR A 52 -1.45 5.61 -6.74
N LEU A 53 -0.87 6.55 -7.48
CA LEU A 53 -1.62 7.45 -8.37
C LEU A 53 -2.38 6.69 -9.45
N LEU A 54 -1.74 5.69 -10.07
CA LEU A 54 -2.41 4.81 -11.03
C LEU A 54 -3.53 4.00 -10.38
N THR A 55 -3.36 3.56 -9.13
CA THR A 55 -4.40 2.85 -8.37
C THR A 55 -5.61 3.75 -8.11
N ILE A 56 -5.41 5.01 -7.73
CA ILE A 56 -6.48 6.01 -7.58
C ILE A 56 -7.21 6.23 -8.91
N LEU A 57 -6.45 6.46 -9.98
CA LEU A 57 -7.00 6.67 -11.32
C LEU A 57 -7.85 5.47 -11.76
N PHE A 58 -7.32 4.26 -11.65
CA PHE A 58 -8.04 3.06 -12.09
C PHE A 58 -9.22 2.71 -11.19
N ALA A 59 -9.22 3.08 -9.90
CA ALA A 59 -10.40 2.98 -9.05
C ALA A 59 -11.54 3.88 -9.55
N ALA A 60 -11.23 5.14 -9.88
CA ALA A 60 -12.19 6.07 -10.46
C ALA A 60 -12.71 5.59 -11.82
N LEU A 61 -11.81 5.19 -12.73
CA LEU A 61 -12.19 4.68 -14.05
C LEU A 61 -12.93 3.33 -13.99
N ALA A 62 -12.73 2.53 -12.94
CA ALA A 62 -13.49 1.31 -12.67
C ALA A 62 -14.89 1.57 -12.11
N ARG A 63 -15.24 2.84 -11.84
CA ARG A 63 -16.47 3.27 -11.18
C ARG A 63 -16.63 2.60 -9.81
N ALA A 64 -15.52 2.53 -9.06
CA ALA A 64 -15.54 2.05 -7.69
C ALA A 64 -16.41 2.97 -6.79
N PRO A 65 -16.97 2.46 -5.68
CA PRO A 65 -17.64 3.30 -4.71
C PRO A 65 -16.73 4.43 -4.20
N GLY A 66 -17.28 5.62 -3.96
CA GLY A 66 -16.50 6.80 -3.55
C GLY A 66 -15.62 6.54 -2.31
N ARG A 67 -16.12 5.74 -1.35
CA ARG A 67 -15.34 5.31 -0.17
C ARG A 67 -14.10 4.49 -0.55
N LEU A 68 -14.19 3.63 -1.57
CA LEU A 68 -13.04 2.86 -2.05
C LEU A 68 -12.04 3.75 -2.79
N ILE A 69 -12.52 4.71 -3.59
CA ILE A 69 -11.64 5.71 -4.23
C ILE A 69 -10.90 6.52 -3.14
N GLY A 70 -11.61 7.00 -2.12
CA GLY A 70 -10.98 7.68 -0.98
C GLY A 70 -9.95 6.81 -0.26
N LEU A 71 -10.24 5.52 -0.05
CA LEU A 71 -9.27 4.60 0.58
C LEU A 71 -7.98 4.46 -0.25
N THR A 72 -8.06 4.54 -1.59
CA THR A 72 -6.86 4.44 -2.45
C THR A 72 -5.90 5.62 -2.34
N THR A 73 -6.29 6.74 -1.73
CA THR A 73 -5.37 7.87 -1.48
C THR A 73 -4.52 7.66 -0.24
N LEU A 74 -4.92 6.77 0.67
CA LEU A 74 -4.25 6.55 1.96
C LEU A 74 -2.78 6.09 1.80
N PRO A 75 -2.41 5.17 0.88
CA PRO A 75 -1.01 4.81 0.68
C PRO A 75 -0.10 6.01 0.35
N LEU A 76 -0.61 7.02 -0.37
CA LEU A 76 0.17 8.22 -0.69
C LEU A 76 0.47 9.04 0.57
N GLY A 77 -0.54 9.23 1.43
CA GLY A 77 -0.36 9.87 2.72
C GLY A 77 0.63 9.12 3.62
N LEU A 78 0.55 7.79 3.64
CA LEU A 78 1.50 6.97 4.40
C LEU A 78 2.93 7.06 3.86
N VAL A 79 3.13 7.23 2.55
CA VAL A 79 4.47 7.49 1.98
C VAL A 79 5.01 8.86 2.40
N VAL A 80 4.17 9.88 2.52
CA VAL A 80 4.60 11.18 3.08
C VAL A 80 5.07 11.00 4.53
N VAL A 81 4.31 10.27 5.35
CA VAL A 81 4.71 9.93 6.72
C VAL A 81 6.01 9.10 6.74
N GLN A 82 6.22 8.20 5.78
CA GLN A 82 7.50 7.48 5.63
C GLN A 82 8.67 8.44 5.43
N ALA A 83 8.54 9.40 4.51
CA ALA A 83 9.61 10.35 4.21
C ALA A 83 9.95 11.23 5.43
N LEU A 84 8.93 11.69 6.16
CA LEU A 84 9.11 12.49 7.37
C LEU A 84 9.81 11.70 8.48
N THR A 85 9.37 10.46 8.73
CA THR A 85 9.99 9.60 9.75
C THR A 85 11.42 9.21 9.38
N ALA A 86 11.71 8.93 8.11
CA ALA A 86 13.06 8.68 7.64
C ALA A 86 13.99 9.90 7.83
N MET A 87 13.51 11.10 7.47
CA MET A 87 14.25 12.35 7.67
C MET A 87 14.55 12.61 9.14
N LEU A 88 13.55 12.44 10.02
CA LEU A 88 13.72 12.62 11.46
C LEU A 88 14.67 11.59 12.07
N ALA A 89 14.60 10.32 11.65
CA ALA A 89 15.50 9.28 12.11
C ALA A 89 16.96 9.59 11.71
N ASN A 90 17.18 9.96 10.44
CA ASN A 90 18.50 10.29 9.92
C ASN A 90 19.08 11.58 10.50
N GLY A 91 18.23 12.54 10.90
CA GLY A 91 18.65 13.76 11.59
C GLY A 91 18.92 13.57 13.08
N SER A 92 18.57 12.42 13.67
CA SER A 92 18.69 12.14 15.10
C SER A 92 19.98 11.37 15.41
N THR A 93 21.12 12.01 15.14
CA THR A 93 22.46 11.43 15.36
C THR A 93 23.20 12.08 16.53
N ASP A 94 24.19 11.38 17.07
CA ASP A 94 25.13 11.94 18.03
C ASP A 94 26.25 12.76 17.35
N ALA A 95 27.19 13.26 18.15
CA ALA A 95 28.32 14.06 17.65
C ALA A 95 29.27 13.28 16.72
N ALA A 96 29.24 11.93 16.75
CA ALA A 96 29.99 11.05 15.87
C ALA A 96 29.17 10.60 14.66
N SER A 97 27.98 11.18 14.43
CA SER A 97 27.02 10.81 13.38
C SER A 97 26.45 9.40 13.53
N ALA A 98 26.54 8.78 14.71
CA ALA A 98 25.91 7.50 14.99
C ALA A 98 24.42 7.69 15.37
N SER A 99 23.58 6.71 15.03
CA SER A 99 22.15 6.75 15.36
C SER A 99 21.93 6.76 16.88
N THR A 100 21.12 7.70 17.35
CA THR A 100 20.69 7.76 18.77
C THR A 100 19.54 6.77 19.05
N PRO A 101 19.26 6.44 20.33
CA PRO A 101 18.07 5.65 20.69
C PRO A 101 16.76 6.26 20.18
N VAL A 102 16.65 7.59 20.16
CA VAL A 102 15.51 8.31 19.59
C VAL A 102 15.44 8.09 18.08
N GLY A 103 16.55 8.29 17.37
CA GLY A 103 16.63 8.04 15.92
C GLY A 103 16.26 6.60 15.55
N LEU A 104 16.76 5.62 16.30
CA LEU A 104 16.42 4.20 16.11
C LEU A 104 14.94 3.92 16.40
N THR A 105 14.35 4.57 17.40
CA THR A 105 12.91 4.44 17.69
C THR A 105 12.08 4.97 16.52
N ILE A 106 12.44 6.13 15.97
CA ILE A 106 11.77 6.73 14.81
C ILE A 106 11.95 5.84 13.56
N ALA A 107 13.12 5.27 13.36
CA ALA A 107 13.36 4.29 12.29
C ALA A 107 12.50 3.02 12.45
N GLY A 108 12.26 2.58 13.69
CA GLY A 108 11.30 1.51 13.98
C GLY A 108 9.85 1.90 13.60
N LEU A 109 9.42 3.11 13.93
CA LEU A 109 8.10 3.63 13.56
C LEU A 109 7.94 3.76 12.03
N HIS A 110 8.99 4.12 11.30
CA HIS A 110 9.04 4.09 9.84
C HIS A 110 8.71 2.68 9.30
N ALA A 111 9.36 1.64 9.85
CA ALA A 111 9.07 0.27 9.47
C ALA A 111 7.61 -0.15 9.78
N VAL A 112 7.09 0.23 10.95
CA VAL A 112 5.69 -0.04 11.34
C VAL A 112 4.70 0.64 10.38
N ASN A 113 4.94 1.90 10.01
CA ASN A 113 4.12 2.60 9.01
C ASN A 113 4.10 1.86 7.66
N GLY A 114 5.20 1.20 7.28
CA GLY A 114 5.28 0.37 6.08
C GLY A 114 4.37 -0.84 6.16
N ILE A 115 4.32 -1.49 7.32
CA ILE A 115 3.42 -2.61 7.59
C ILE A 115 1.96 -2.14 7.49
N ILE A 116 1.62 -0.99 8.06
CA ILE A 116 0.28 -0.40 7.95
C ILE A 116 -0.09 -0.16 6.48
N ALA A 117 0.82 0.38 5.68
CA ALA A 117 0.59 0.60 4.25
C ALA A 117 0.30 -0.71 3.50
N VAL A 118 1.02 -1.80 3.79
CA VAL A 118 0.72 -3.14 3.24
C VAL A 118 -0.72 -3.56 3.58
N HIS A 119 -1.13 -3.41 4.84
CA HIS A 119 -2.48 -3.80 5.27
C HIS A 119 -3.57 -3.00 4.53
N VAL A 120 -3.35 -1.70 4.34
CA VAL A 120 -4.24 -0.84 3.55
C VAL A 120 -4.34 -1.34 2.11
N VAL A 121 -3.22 -1.61 1.46
CA VAL A 121 -3.18 -2.07 0.06
C VAL A 121 -3.82 -3.46 -0.10
N VAL A 122 -3.64 -4.37 0.87
CA VAL A 122 -4.36 -5.65 0.90
C VAL A 122 -5.87 -5.44 0.96
N GLY A 123 -6.34 -4.51 1.80
CA GLY A 123 -7.76 -4.14 1.89
C GLY A 123 -8.31 -3.62 0.56
N ILE A 124 -7.56 -2.72 -0.10
CA ILE A 124 -7.91 -2.19 -1.43
C ILE A 124 -7.96 -3.33 -2.46
N LEU A 125 -6.98 -4.23 -2.47
CA LEU A 125 -6.90 -5.34 -3.42
C LEU A 125 -8.08 -6.30 -3.28
N ARG A 126 -8.46 -6.63 -2.04
CA ARG A 126 -9.65 -7.45 -1.76
C ARG A 126 -10.91 -6.80 -2.32
N ALA A 127 -11.10 -5.50 -2.04
CA ALA A 127 -12.25 -4.75 -2.55
C ALA A 127 -12.24 -4.64 -4.09
N ALA A 128 -11.07 -4.45 -4.70
CA ALA A 128 -10.91 -4.42 -6.16
C ALA A 128 -11.31 -5.75 -6.81
N ARG A 129 -10.94 -6.88 -6.20
CA ARG A 129 -11.32 -8.22 -6.68
C ARG A 129 -12.82 -8.46 -6.56
N THR A 130 -13.44 -8.11 -5.42
CA THR A 130 -14.90 -8.18 -5.26
C THR A 130 -15.64 -7.32 -6.29
N LEU A 131 -15.11 -6.13 -6.62
CA LEU A 131 -15.69 -5.27 -7.65
C LEU A 131 -15.56 -5.89 -9.05
N ALA A 132 -14.45 -6.59 -9.33
CA ALA A 132 -14.16 -7.20 -10.63
C ALA A 132 -14.94 -8.50 -10.88
N ASP A 133 -15.32 -9.21 -9.82
CA ASP A 133 -16.06 -10.47 -9.87
C ASP A 133 -17.32 -10.40 -8.98
N PRO A 134 -18.37 -9.67 -9.42
CA PRO A 134 -19.62 -9.63 -8.68
C PRO A 134 -20.23 -11.04 -8.70
N ALA A 135 -20.53 -11.58 -7.51
CA ALA A 135 -21.23 -12.86 -7.40
C ALA A 135 -22.48 -12.85 -8.30
N PRO A 136 -22.80 -13.97 -8.99
CA PRO A 136 -24.04 -14.06 -9.75
C PRO A 136 -25.19 -13.67 -8.82
N ALA A 137 -26.02 -12.72 -9.24
CA ALA A 137 -27.23 -12.38 -8.50
C ALA A 137 -28.01 -13.70 -8.35
N GLY A 138 -27.99 -14.25 -7.13
CA GLY A 138 -28.66 -15.51 -6.83
C GLY A 138 -30.08 -15.38 -7.34
N ALA A 139 -30.50 -16.34 -8.17
CA ALA A 139 -31.86 -16.48 -8.63
C ALA A 139 -32.76 -16.24 -7.41
N THR A 140 -33.40 -15.08 -7.36
CA THR A 140 -34.43 -14.83 -6.37
C THR A 140 -35.46 -15.90 -6.66
N GLN A 141 -35.50 -16.95 -5.84
CA GLN A 141 -36.58 -17.91 -5.92
C GLN A 141 -37.84 -17.12 -5.66
N VAL A 142 -38.56 -16.82 -6.74
CA VAL A 142 -39.93 -16.34 -6.66
C VAL A 142 -40.68 -17.50 -6.02
N THR A 143 -40.92 -17.41 -4.73
CA THR A 143 -41.88 -18.28 -4.06
C THR A 143 -43.25 -17.90 -4.62
N VAL A 144 -43.67 -18.59 -5.68
CA VAL A 144 -45.06 -18.54 -6.15
C VAL A 144 -45.89 -19.08 -5.00
N ARG A 145 -46.69 -18.20 -4.39
CA ARG A 145 -47.64 -18.58 -3.35
C ARG A 145 -48.70 -19.45 -4.04
N GLU A 146 -48.64 -20.76 -3.82
CA GLU A 146 -49.68 -21.67 -4.31
C GLU A 146 -51.04 -21.25 -3.76
N GLY A 147 -52.01 -21.20 -4.66
CA GLY A 147 -53.33 -20.60 -4.46
C GLY A 147 -54.12 -21.24 -3.34
N GLU A 148 -54.86 -20.38 -2.64
CA GLU A 148 -55.90 -20.75 -1.69
C GLU A 148 -57.14 -21.24 -2.49
N PRO A 149 -57.68 -22.44 -2.23
CA PRO A 149 -58.89 -22.91 -2.90
C PRO A 149 -60.13 -22.15 -2.41
N ALA A 150 -61.03 -21.89 -3.36
CA ALA A 150 -62.28 -21.15 -3.22
C ALA A 150 -63.35 -21.83 -2.33
#